data_AF-A0A0C9YRC0-F1
#
_entry.id   AF-A0A0C9YRC0-F1
#
_cell.length_a   1.000
_cell.length_b   1.000
_cell.length_c   1.000
_cell.angle_alpha   90.00
_cell.angle_beta   90.00
_cell.angle_gamma   90.00
#
_symmetry.space_group_name_H-M   'P 1'
#
loop_
_entity.id
_entity.type
_entity.pdbx_description
1 polymer ?
#
loop_
_entity_poly.entity_id
_entity_poly.type
_entity_poly.pdbx_seq_one_letter_code
_entity_poly.pdbx_strand_id
1 'polypeptide(L)' 'EKVLVNWMHFLGTIGRPIAKDTVRPYVYDLCGRYPSENWIYRFLKCHPEVKLRRPSGIDPK' A
#
# COMPACT_ATOMS: atom_id res chain seq x y z
N GLU A 1 -2.82 1.36 12.83
CA GLU A 1 -3.22 1.56 11.41
C GLU A 1 -2.79 2.91 10.83
N LYS A 2 -2.90 4.03 11.57
CA LYS A 2 -2.50 5.38 11.08
C LYS A 2 -1.10 5.47 10.46
N VAL A 3 -0.11 4.77 11.04
CA VAL A 3 1.27 4.72 10.51
C VAL A 3 1.32 4.14 9.10
N LEU A 4 0.53 3.10 8.83
CA LEU A 4 0.50 2.43 7.54
C LEU A 4 -0.21 3.27 6.48
N VAL A 5 -1.30 3.95 6.85
CA VAL A 5 -1.98 4.93 5.98
C VAL A 5 -1.02 6.05 5.61
N ASN A 6 -0.30 6.61 6.58
CA ASN A 6 0.67 7.69 6.33
C ASN A 6 1.83 7.21 5.43
N TRP A 7 2.33 6.00 5.66
CA TRP A 7 3.34 5.40 4.77
C TRP A 7 2.82 5.19 3.35
N MET A 8 1.59 4.72 3.18
CA MET A 8 0.98 4.58 1.86
C MET A 8 0.73 5.92 1.17
N HIS A 9 0.38 6.97 1.91
CA HIS A 9 0.32 8.33 1.38
C HIS A 9 1.69 8.81 0.92
N PHE A 10 2.73 8.61 1.75
CA PHE A 10 4.10 8.95 1.40
C PHE A 10 4.56 8.23 0.12
N LEU A 11 4.28 6.93 -0.02
CA LEU A 11 4.55 6.16 -1.24
C LEU A 11 3.87 6.78 -2.46
N GLY A 12 2.60 7.17 -2.32
CA GLY A 12 1.87 7.89 -3.36
C GLY A 12 2.51 9.24 -3.72
N THR A 13 2.96 10.00 -2.72
CA THR A 13 3.65 11.30 -2.91
C THR A 13 4.96 11.16 -3.67
N ILE A 14 5.75 10.12 -3.38
CA ILE A 14 7.02 9.85 -4.07
C ILE A 14 6.83 9.12 -5.41
N GLY A 15 5.59 8.95 -5.87
CA GLY A 15 5.27 8.25 -7.12
C GLY A 15 5.58 6.76 -7.10
N ARG A 16 5.78 6.15 -5.92
CA ARG A 16 6.01 4.71 -5.81
C ARG A 16 4.69 3.95 -5.86
N PRO A 17 4.62 2.89 -6.68
CA PRO A 17 3.42 2.08 -6.75
C PRO A 17 3.20 1.32 -5.44
N ILE A 18 1.97 1.39 -4.93
CA ILE A 18 1.54 0.59 -3.79
C ILE A 18 1.10 -0.76 -4.36
N ALA A 19 1.91 -1.79 -4.13
CA ALA A 19 1.64 -3.16 -4.56
C ALA A 19 1.50 -4.06 -3.33
N LYS A 20 0.78 -5.18 -3.48
CA LYS A 20 0.61 -6.13 -2.37
C LYS A 20 1.96 -6.66 -1.89
N ASP A 21 2.86 -6.95 -2.83
CA ASP A 21 4.21 -7.44 -2.57
C ASP A 21 5.10 -6.42 -1.86
N THR A 22 4.83 -5.12 -1.98
CA THR A 22 5.58 -4.10 -1.23
C THR A 22 4.97 -3.83 0.14
N VAL A 23 3.64 -3.91 0.28
CA VAL A 23 2.95 -3.67 1.56
C VAL A 23 3.13 -4.84 2.53
N ARG A 24 3.09 -6.09 2.06
CA ARG A 24 3.24 -7.29 2.91
C ARG A 24 4.50 -7.31 3.77
N PRO A 25 5.72 -7.14 3.23
CA PRO A 25 6.93 -7.15 4.03
C PRO A 25 6.98 -5.98 5.01
N TYR A 26 6.48 -4.80 4.63
CA TYR A 26 6.43 -3.64 5.53
C TYR A 26 5.45 -3.86 6.69
N VAL A 27 4.29 -4.47 6.44
CA VAL A 27 3.34 -4.83 7.50
C VAL A 27 3.94 -5.90 8.43
N TYR A 28 4.72 -6.84 7.88
CA TYR A 28 5.43 -7.82 8.69
C TYR A 28 6.49 -7.15 9.59
N ASP A 29 7.29 -6.23 9.05
CA ASP A 29 8.29 -5.47 9.82
C ASP A 29 7.63 -4.66 10.96
N LEU A 30 6.49 -4.02 10.67
CA LEU A 30 5.78 -3.20 11.63
C LEU A 30 5.05 -4.01 12.72
N CYS A 31 4.44 -5.14 12.36
CA CYS A 31 3.53 -5.89 13.24
C CYS A 31 4.10 -7.24 13.70
N GLY A 32 5.25 -7.67 13.18
CA GLY A 32 5.85 -8.99 13.42
C GLY A 32 5.05 -10.18 12.86
N ARG A 33 4.03 -9.92 12.03
CA ARG A 33 3.12 -10.95 11.49
C ARG A 33 2.72 -10.65 10.05
N TYR A 34 2.66 -11.71 9.24
CA TYR A 34 2.21 -11.58 7.87
C TYR A 34 0.70 -11.33 7.82
N PRO A 35 0.25 -10.32 7.08
CA PRO A 35 -1.17 -10.10 6.86
C PRO A 35 -1.74 -11.21 5.97
N SER A 36 -2.97 -11.65 6.25
CA SER A 36 -3.70 -12.59 5.41
C SER A 36 -3.86 -12.04 3.98
N GLU A 37 -4.03 -12.90 2.99
CA GLU A 37 -4.23 -12.45 1.59
C GLU A 37 -5.39 -11.46 1.44
N ASN A 38 -6.45 -11.64 2.23
CA ASN A 38 -7.62 -10.78 2.22
C ASN A 38 -7.48 -9.50 3.05
N TRP A 39 -6.42 -9.39 3.85
CA TRP A 39 -6.21 -8.26 4.75
C TRP A 39 -6.08 -6.95 3.97
N ILE A 40 -5.34 -6.95 2.86
CA ILE A 40 -5.15 -5.73 2.04
C ILE A 40 -6.48 -5.23 1.47
N TYR A 41 -7.37 -6.12 1.03
CA TYR A 41 -8.68 -5.73 0.51
C TYR A 41 -9.57 -5.16 1.61
N ARG A 42 -9.56 -5.77 2.81
CA ARG A 42 -10.28 -5.25 3.97
C ARG A 42 -9.74 -3.90 4.40
N PHE A 43 -8.41 -3.75 4.40
CA PHE A 43 -7.74 -2.50 4.72
C PHE A 43 -8.14 -1.38 3.75
N LEU A 44 -8.11 -1.63 2.44
CA LEU A 44 -8.53 -0.66 1.42
C LEU A 44 -10.02 -0.35 1.47
N LYS A 45 -10.85 -1.32 1.89
CA LYS A 45 -12.28 -1.09 2.12
C LYS A 45 -12.52 -0.16 3.32
N CYS A 46 -11.72 -0.30 4.38
CA CYS A 46 -11.76 0.58 5.54
C CYS A 46 -11.14 1.97 5.27
N HIS A 47 -10.19 2.06 4.34
CA HIS A 47 -9.45 3.27 4.00
C HIS A 47 -9.59 3.62 2.52
N PRO A 48 -10.76 4.15 2.09
CA PRO A 48 -11.00 4.50 0.69
C PRO A 48 -10.11 5.66 0.20
N GLU A 49 -9.45 6.40 1.10
CA GLU A 49 -8.46 7.41 0.72
C GLU A 49 -7.19 6.77 0.13
N VAL A 50 -6.90 5.52 0.50
CA VAL A 50 -5.75 4.78 -0.01
C VAL A 50 -6.18 3.98 -1.23
N LYS A 51 -5.66 4.34 -2.40
CA LYS A 51 -5.91 3.60 -3.65
C LYS A 51 -4.66 2.85 -4.09
N LEU A 52 -4.82 1.55 -4.33
CA LEU A 52 -3.83 0.79 -5.09
C LEU A 52 -3.84 1.32 -6.53
N ARG A 53 -2.80 2.05 -6.91
CA ARG A 53 -2.53 2.36 -8.31
C ARG A 53 -1.37 1.49 -8.77
N ARG A 54 -1.59 0.72 -9.84
CA ARG A 54 -0.49 0.24 -10.67
C ARG A 54 0.19 1.47 -11.28
N PRO A 55 1.52 1.47 -11.44
CA PRO A 55 2.17 2.50 -12.23
C PRO A 55 1.75 2.26 -13.68
N SER A 56 0.67 2.91 -14.11
CA SER A 56 0.37 3.02 -15.54
C SER A 56 1.47 3.89 -16.12
N GLY A 57 2.30 3.31 -16.99
CA GLY A 57 3.48 3.96 -17.54
C GLY A 57 3.15 5.35 -18.06
N ILE A 58 3.67 6.36 -17.36
CA ILE A 58 3.85 7.68 -17.96
C ILE A 58 5.22 7.60 -18.63
N ASP A 59 5.27 6.91 -19.76
CA ASP A 59 6.29 7.15 -20.77
C ASP A 59 5.66 8.14 -21.76
N PRO A 60 6.00 9.44 -21.69
CA PRO A 60 5.66 10.36 -22.76
C PRO A 60 6.69 10.15 -23.88
N LYS A 61 6.28 9.47 -24.96
CA LYS A 61 7.02 9.45 -26.22
C LYS A 61 6.48 10.49 -27.19
#